data_AF-A0A9J7JDS8-F1
#
_entry.id   AF-A0A9J7JDS8-F1
#
_cell.length_a   1.000
_cell.length_b   1.000
_cell.length_c   1.000
_cell.angle_alpha   90.00
_cell.angle_beta   90.00
_cell.angle_gamma   90.00
#
_symmetry.space_group_name_H-M   'P 1'
#
loop_
_entity.id
_entity.type
_entity.pdbx_description
1 polymer ?
#
loop_
_entity_poly.entity_id
_entity_poly.type
_entity_poly.pdbx_seq_one_letter_code
_entity_poly.pdbx_strand_id
1 'polypeptide(L)'
;MNPELSHNVIGSYLNPPERMYFPSFIQNEASQNGYPVDSEVIPPKMFNSPNNQALVSALKTLQEKIHRLELERTQAEDNLNSLSREAAQYKKALESETNERDLAHRELIKQKKNISIQLSSAQSRCTLLEKQLEYTKRMVLNVEREKAMILEQQAQLQREKEQDQMKLHAKLEKLDVLEKECFRLTTTQQTAEDKIKYLEEKLKEEEHHRKLFQDKACELQTGLEISKILMSTVSHSKLCKEKKKPLKKTKCLKRDPPQQMDPKFRALSLQGGKCLYKSLGTTSQGKAGPPNSEEPISICDNLSELLMAMQEELDQMTVEHKELLKEMMQPGRYSDDIEHELEQLAKKIESKGDQISKLKKHQDSVRKLQQKVQNSRINESSCVLQEHDNPKGPKNIKTSSRKGLNETNPLQKNSSFRPVQVHNLQVKLRRDDIKWEQ
;
A
#
# COMPACT_ATOMS: atom_id res chain seq x y z
N MET A 1 -49.94 5.23 -10.24
CA MET A 1 -50.36 6.60 -10.60
C MET A 1 -50.75 6.62 -12.07
N ASN A 2 -52.04 6.51 -12.37
CA ASN A 2 -52.64 7.13 -13.56
C ASN A 2 -52.99 8.59 -13.18
N PRO A 3 -53.01 9.52 -14.14
CA PRO A 3 -54.32 9.98 -14.68
C PRO A 3 -54.29 10.31 -16.20
N GLU A 4 -55.35 9.95 -16.93
CA GLU A 4 -56.38 10.83 -17.55
C GLU A 4 -55.94 11.51 -18.87
N LEU A 5 -56.53 11.16 -20.01
CA LEU A 5 -57.86 11.56 -20.52
C LEU A 5 -57.89 13.03 -21.00
N SER A 6 -57.92 13.24 -22.32
CA SER A 6 -58.63 14.36 -22.93
C SER A 6 -59.09 14.02 -24.35
N HIS A 7 -60.39 14.21 -24.54
CA HIS A 7 -61.14 14.06 -25.78
C HIS A 7 -60.96 15.26 -26.72
N ASN A 8 -61.12 15.06 -28.03
CA ASN A 8 -61.80 15.95 -28.99
C ASN A 8 -62.11 15.11 -30.25
N VAL A 9 -63.33 14.66 -30.51
CA VAL A 9 -64.58 15.35 -30.92
C VAL A 9 -64.60 15.69 -32.42
N ILE A 10 -65.45 14.91 -33.12
CA ILE A 10 -66.32 15.19 -34.27
C ILE A 10 -65.69 15.59 -35.62
N GLY A 11 -66.13 14.86 -36.66
CA GLY A 11 -65.98 15.21 -38.06
C GLY A 11 -66.52 14.13 -38.99
N SER A 12 -67.78 13.73 -38.82
CA SER A 12 -68.48 12.84 -39.74
C SER A 12 -68.70 13.53 -41.09
N TYR A 13 -68.12 13.00 -42.16
CA TYR A 13 -68.63 13.20 -43.51
C TYR A 13 -68.70 11.87 -44.24
N LEU A 14 -69.94 11.36 -44.28
CA LEU A 14 -70.58 10.65 -45.38
C LEU A 14 -69.63 9.95 -46.37
N ASN A 15 -69.57 8.62 -46.30
CA ASN A 15 -69.31 7.80 -47.48
C ASN A 15 -70.24 8.24 -48.61
N PRO A 16 -69.74 8.60 -49.80
CA PRO A 16 -70.61 8.77 -50.96
C PRO A 16 -71.15 7.39 -51.40
N PRO A 17 -72.37 7.32 -51.96
CA PRO A 17 -73.11 6.07 -52.13
C PRO A 17 -72.50 5.14 -53.18
N GLU A 18 -72.54 3.83 -52.94
CA GLU A 18 -72.65 2.84 -54.01
C GLU A 18 -73.94 3.12 -54.79
N ARG A 19 -73.80 3.65 -56.01
CA ARG A 19 -74.74 3.63 -57.14
C ARG A 19 -74.12 4.49 -58.26
N MET A 20 -74.13 4.15 -59.54
CA MET A 20 -75.07 3.32 -60.30
C MET A 20 -74.32 2.57 -61.40
N TYR A 21 -74.63 1.30 -61.58
CA TYR A 21 -74.49 0.63 -62.88
C TYR A 21 -75.32 1.43 -63.90
N PHE A 22 -74.67 2.12 -64.81
CA PHE A 22 -75.27 2.55 -66.07
C PHE A 22 -75.06 1.41 -67.08
N PRO A 23 -76.12 0.87 -67.70
CA PRO A 23 -75.95 -0.06 -68.81
C PRO A 23 -75.21 0.65 -69.94
N SER A 24 -74.09 0.08 -70.38
CA SER A 24 -73.45 0.46 -71.64
C SER A 24 -74.49 0.40 -72.75
N PHE A 25 -74.82 1.54 -73.33
CA PHE A 25 -75.59 1.61 -74.56
C PHE A 25 -74.75 0.94 -75.64
N ILE A 26 -75.12 -0.29 -76.01
CA ILE A 26 -74.62 -0.93 -77.22
C ILE A 26 -75.13 -0.08 -78.37
N GLN A 27 -74.22 0.75 -78.91
CA GLN A 27 -74.39 1.36 -80.20
C GLN A 27 -74.44 0.22 -81.22
N ASN A 28 -75.66 -0.09 -81.68
CA ASN A 28 -75.91 -0.94 -82.83
C ASN A 28 -75.21 -0.32 -84.04
N GLU A 29 -74.00 -0.79 -84.36
CA GLU A 29 -73.47 -0.66 -85.71
C GLU A 29 -74.16 -1.71 -86.58
N ALA A 30 -75.29 -1.30 -87.18
CA ALA A 30 -75.89 -2.01 -88.28
C ALA A 30 -74.94 -1.95 -89.48
N SER A 31 -74.09 -2.96 -89.62
CA SER A 31 -73.46 -3.30 -90.89
C SER A 31 -74.52 -3.83 -91.85
N GLN A 32 -75.23 -2.93 -92.54
CA GLN A 32 -75.95 -3.26 -93.77
C GLN A 32 -75.04 -2.93 -94.97
N ASN A 33 -74.27 -3.92 -95.42
CA ASN A 33 -73.80 -3.95 -96.80
C ASN A 33 -74.75 -4.88 -97.57
N GLY A 34 -75.77 -4.29 -98.19
CA GLY A 34 -76.67 -4.94 -99.13
C GLY A 34 -76.68 -4.16 -100.45
N TYR A 35 -76.14 -4.80 -101.48
CA TYR A 35 -76.37 -4.66 -102.94
C TYR A 35 -76.52 -3.28 -103.61
N PRO A 36 -75.78 -3.02 -104.71
CA PRO A 36 -76.10 -1.94 -105.64
C PRO A 36 -77.24 -2.37 -106.57
N VAL A 37 -78.32 -1.59 -106.63
CA VAL A 37 -79.31 -1.66 -107.70
C VAL A 37 -79.40 -0.28 -108.34
N ASP A 38 -79.41 -0.32 -109.66
CA ASP A 38 -79.25 0.77 -110.61
C ASP A 38 -80.14 1.99 -110.42
N SER A 39 -79.58 3.10 -110.91
CA SER A 39 -80.26 4.36 -111.17
C SER A 39 -81.51 4.16 -112.03
N GLU A 40 -82.63 4.72 -111.58
CA GLU A 40 -83.64 5.22 -112.51
C GLU A 40 -84.18 6.58 -112.05
N VAL A 41 -84.30 7.44 -113.05
CA VAL A 41 -84.46 8.88 -113.05
C VAL A 41 -85.85 9.31 -112.59
N ILE A 42 -85.97 10.13 -111.53
CA ILE A 42 -87.04 11.17 -111.40
C ILE A 42 -86.55 12.33 -110.50
N PRO A 43 -86.47 13.59 -111.00
CA PRO A 43 -86.26 14.77 -110.14
C PRO A 43 -87.60 15.30 -109.61
N PRO A 44 -87.79 15.55 -108.30
CA PRO A 44 -89.03 16.15 -107.83
C PRO A 44 -89.04 17.66 -108.09
N LYS A 45 -90.00 18.04 -108.94
CA LYS A 45 -90.43 19.41 -109.29
C LYS A 45 -90.52 20.34 -108.07
N MET A 46 -89.97 21.53 -108.24
CA MET A 46 -90.17 22.70 -107.38
C MET A 46 -91.66 23.06 -107.31
N PHE A 47 -92.26 22.99 -106.12
CA PHE A 47 -93.51 23.67 -105.79
C PHE A 47 -93.19 25.00 -105.07
N ASN A 48 -93.12 26.09 -105.84
CA ASN A 48 -92.92 27.43 -105.31
C ASN A 48 -94.26 27.99 -104.81
N SER A 49 -94.57 27.73 -103.53
CA SER A 49 -95.59 28.48 -102.76
C SER A 49 -94.87 29.27 -101.64
N PRO A 50 -95.17 30.57 -101.45
CA PRO A 50 -94.49 31.42 -100.46
C PRO A 50 -94.48 30.86 -99.03
N ASN A 51 -95.51 30.10 -98.66
CA ASN A 51 -95.65 29.52 -97.32
C ASN A 51 -94.71 28.31 -97.09
N ASN A 52 -94.46 27.52 -98.14
CA ASN A 52 -93.50 26.42 -98.08
C ASN A 52 -92.06 26.93 -98.03
N GLN A 53 -91.78 28.09 -98.63
CA GLN A 53 -90.47 28.72 -98.59
C GLN A 53 -90.12 29.24 -97.19
N ALA A 54 -91.08 29.82 -96.46
CA ALA A 54 -90.89 30.26 -95.08
C ALA A 54 -90.63 29.08 -94.12
N LEU A 55 -91.37 27.97 -94.27
CA LEU A 55 -91.17 26.75 -93.48
C LEU A 55 -89.79 26.13 -93.73
N VAL A 56 -89.37 26.02 -94.99
CA VAL A 56 -88.04 25.49 -95.34
C VAL A 56 -86.93 26.39 -94.79
N SER A 57 -87.09 27.72 -94.84
CA SER A 57 -86.15 28.66 -94.22
C SER A 57 -86.07 28.49 -92.69
N ALA A 58 -87.21 28.34 -92.00
CA ALA A 58 -87.24 28.13 -90.55
C ALA A 58 -86.59 26.80 -90.13
N LEU A 59 -86.83 25.71 -90.89
CA LEU A 59 -86.18 24.42 -90.66
C LEU A 59 -84.66 24.49 -90.89
N LYS A 60 -84.20 25.19 -91.93
CA LYS A 60 -82.77 25.42 -92.15
C LYS A 60 -82.14 26.21 -91.01
N THR A 61 -82.81 27.28 -90.54
CA THR A 61 -82.34 28.05 -89.37
C THR A 61 -82.29 27.19 -88.10
N LEU A 62 -83.26 26.29 -87.89
CA LEU A 62 -83.25 25.38 -86.74
C LEU A 62 -82.13 24.34 -86.84
N GLN A 63 -81.93 23.74 -88.02
CA GLN A 63 -80.82 22.81 -88.27
C GLN A 63 -79.46 23.48 -88.03
N GLU A 64 -79.27 24.70 -88.50
CA GLU A 64 -78.02 25.44 -88.27
C GLU A 64 -77.84 25.83 -86.80
N LYS A 65 -78.93 26.14 -86.07
CA LYS A 65 -78.87 26.36 -84.63
C LYS A 65 -78.53 25.09 -83.86
N ILE A 66 -79.09 23.94 -84.22
CA ILE A 66 -78.76 22.64 -83.62
C ILE A 66 -77.28 22.34 -83.88
N HIS A 67 -76.81 22.47 -85.12
CA HIS A 67 -75.41 22.23 -85.47
C HIS A 67 -74.45 23.13 -84.69
N ARG A 68 -74.79 24.43 -84.52
CA ARG A 68 -74.01 25.36 -83.69
C ARG A 68 -73.99 24.93 -82.22
N LEU A 69 -75.13 24.54 -81.65
CA LEU A 69 -75.20 24.07 -80.26
C LEU A 69 -74.44 22.76 -80.05
N GLU A 70 -74.44 21.87 -81.03
CA GLU A 70 -73.64 20.63 -80.98
C GLU A 70 -72.14 20.94 -80.97
N LEU A 71 -71.68 21.90 -81.77
CA LEU A 71 -70.30 22.36 -81.77
C LEU A 71 -69.91 23.05 -80.45
N GLU A 72 -70.77 23.90 -79.90
CA GLU A 72 -70.54 24.53 -78.59
C GLU A 72 -70.51 23.48 -77.47
N ARG A 73 -71.35 22.44 -77.55
CA ARG A 73 -71.36 21.31 -76.61
C ARG A 73 -70.04 20.55 -76.64
N THR A 74 -69.54 20.18 -77.82
CA THR A 74 -68.25 19.47 -77.94
C THR A 74 -67.10 20.34 -77.48
N GLN A 75 -67.10 21.63 -77.81
CA GLN A 75 -66.10 22.58 -77.32
C GLN A 75 -66.12 22.71 -75.78
N ALA A 76 -67.31 22.79 -75.16
CA ALA A 76 -67.45 22.83 -73.72
C ALA A 76 -66.99 21.53 -73.04
N GLU A 77 -67.28 20.39 -73.67
CA GLU A 77 -66.83 19.06 -73.23
C GLU A 77 -65.30 18.93 -73.29
N ASP A 78 -64.67 19.37 -74.38
CA ASP A 78 -63.21 19.40 -74.52
C ASP A 78 -62.55 20.32 -73.50
N ASN A 79 -63.13 21.50 -73.25
CA ASN A 79 -62.67 22.42 -72.22
C ASN A 79 -62.76 21.80 -70.82
N LEU A 80 -63.88 21.13 -70.50
CA LEU A 80 -64.06 20.43 -69.23
C LEU A 80 -63.05 19.29 -69.07
N ASN A 81 -62.82 18.51 -70.12
CA ASN A 81 -61.82 17.44 -70.14
C ASN A 81 -60.39 17.98 -69.95
N SER A 82 -60.08 19.13 -70.55
CA SER A 82 -58.80 19.82 -70.35
C SER A 82 -58.63 20.28 -68.90
N LEU A 83 -59.63 20.96 -68.34
CA LEU A 83 -59.61 21.43 -66.96
C LEU A 83 -59.53 20.26 -65.96
N SER A 84 -60.26 19.18 -66.21
CA SER A 84 -60.20 17.95 -65.40
C SER A 84 -58.79 17.36 -65.37
N ARG A 85 -58.12 17.33 -66.52
CA ARG A 85 -56.72 16.88 -66.63
C ARG A 85 -55.77 17.80 -65.85
N GLU A 86 -55.95 19.12 -65.96
CA GLU A 86 -55.14 20.09 -65.22
C GLU A 86 -55.35 19.97 -63.70
N ALA A 87 -56.60 19.86 -63.24
CA ALA A 87 -56.93 19.64 -61.84
C ALA A 87 -56.33 18.33 -61.29
N ALA A 88 -56.36 17.25 -62.08
CA ALA A 88 -55.72 16.00 -61.72
C ALA A 88 -54.18 16.12 -61.61
N GLN A 89 -53.56 16.92 -62.48
CA GLN A 89 -52.13 17.21 -62.41
C GLN A 89 -51.75 18.00 -61.16
N TYR A 90 -52.49 19.06 -60.81
CA TYR A 90 -52.26 19.81 -59.57
C TYR A 90 -52.43 18.93 -58.33
N LYS A 91 -53.48 18.09 -58.30
CA LYS A 91 -53.69 17.14 -57.21
C LYS A 91 -52.49 16.21 -57.05
N LYS A 92 -51.98 15.65 -58.16
CA LYS A 92 -50.80 14.77 -58.15
C LYS A 92 -49.53 15.49 -57.69
N ALA A 93 -49.31 16.73 -58.16
CA ALA A 93 -48.16 17.54 -57.76
C ALA A 93 -48.19 17.82 -56.25
N LEU A 94 -49.34 18.23 -55.71
CA LEU A 94 -49.52 18.50 -54.28
C LEU A 94 -49.30 17.26 -53.41
N GLU A 95 -49.79 16.10 -53.84
CA GLU A 95 -49.58 14.84 -53.15
C GLU A 95 -48.09 14.45 -53.16
N SER A 96 -47.41 14.61 -54.29
CA SER A 96 -45.97 14.34 -54.39
C SER A 96 -45.12 15.23 -53.48
N GLU A 97 -45.42 16.53 -53.41
CA GLU A 97 -44.73 17.48 -52.53
C GLU A 97 -44.98 17.15 -51.05
N THR A 98 -46.19 16.70 -50.71
CA THR A 98 -46.52 16.29 -49.35
C THR A 98 -45.74 15.05 -48.93
N ASN A 99 -45.67 14.04 -49.81
CA ASN A 99 -44.87 12.85 -49.57
C ASN A 99 -43.37 13.16 -49.43
N GLU A 100 -42.84 14.10 -50.21
CA GLU A 100 -41.44 14.55 -50.12
C GLU A 100 -41.18 15.26 -48.78
N ARG A 101 -42.07 16.17 -48.37
CA ARG A 101 -42.00 16.82 -47.05
C ARG A 101 -42.01 15.81 -45.90
N ASP A 102 -42.90 14.82 -45.96
CA ASP A 102 -42.98 13.76 -44.93
C ASP A 102 -41.74 12.86 -44.91
N LEU A 103 -41.13 12.59 -46.07
CA LEU A 103 -39.87 11.85 -46.15
C LEU A 103 -38.72 12.67 -45.53
N ALA A 104 -38.60 13.96 -45.89
CA ALA A 104 -37.59 14.85 -45.34
C ALA A 104 -37.73 14.99 -43.81
N HIS A 105 -38.96 15.09 -43.31
CA HIS A 105 -39.23 15.15 -41.87
C HIS A 105 -38.81 13.86 -41.16
N ARG A 106 -39.14 12.69 -41.73
CA ARG A 106 -38.72 11.39 -41.17
C ARG A 106 -37.21 11.24 -41.14
N GLU A 107 -36.51 11.65 -42.20
CA GLU A 107 -35.05 11.59 -42.25
C GLU A 107 -34.42 12.56 -41.22
N LEU A 108 -34.96 13.77 -41.08
CA LEU A 108 -34.51 14.72 -40.06
C LEU A 108 -34.68 14.16 -38.63
N ILE A 109 -35.81 13.50 -38.35
CA ILE A 109 -36.02 12.82 -37.06
C ILE A 109 -34.97 11.72 -36.84
N LYS A 110 -34.67 10.92 -37.88
CA LYS A 110 -33.67 9.86 -37.81
C LYS A 110 -32.27 10.43 -37.55
N GLN A 111 -31.89 11.49 -38.25
CA GLN A 111 -30.63 12.20 -38.02
C GLN A 111 -30.56 12.76 -36.60
N LYS A 112 -31.62 13.42 -36.12
CA LYS A 112 -31.69 13.93 -34.74
C LYS A 112 -31.49 12.82 -33.70
N LYS A 113 -32.10 11.65 -33.91
CA LYS A 113 -31.91 10.48 -33.03
C LYS A 113 -30.47 9.97 -33.08
N ASN A 114 -29.87 9.87 -34.26
CA ASN A 114 -28.49 9.43 -34.41
C ASN A 114 -27.51 10.38 -33.71
N ILE A 115 -27.67 11.68 -33.90
CA ILE A 115 -26.85 12.70 -33.22
C ILE A 115 -27.04 12.61 -31.70
N SER A 116 -28.28 12.41 -31.23
CA SER A 116 -28.56 12.23 -29.79
C SER A 116 -27.84 11.01 -29.20
N ILE A 117 -27.77 9.89 -29.92
CA ILE A 117 -27.05 8.69 -29.49
C ILE A 117 -25.53 8.93 -29.49
N GLN A 118 -25.01 9.62 -30.51
CA GLN A 118 -23.58 9.97 -30.54
C GLN A 118 -23.22 10.91 -29.39
N LEU A 119 -24.06 11.89 -29.08
CA LEU A 119 -23.86 12.82 -27.98
C LEU A 119 -23.87 12.09 -26.62
N SER A 120 -24.82 11.18 -26.39
CA SER A 120 -24.87 10.41 -25.15
C SER A 120 -23.69 9.45 -25.01
N SER A 121 -23.23 8.84 -26.11
CA SER A 121 -22.03 8.02 -26.14
C SER A 121 -20.77 8.84 -25.84
N ALA A 122 -20.62 10.01 -26.47
CA ALA A 122 -19.51 10.93 -26.22
C ALA A 122 -19.51 11.43 -24.76
N GLN A 123 -20.68 11.80 -24.24
CA GLN A 123 -20.84 12.22 -22.85
C GLN A 123 -20.41 11.09 -21.89
N SER A 124 -20.86 9.86 -22.11
CA SER A 124 -20.45 8.70 -21.32
C SER A 124 -18.91 8.51 -21.35
N ARG A 125 -18.29 8.60 -22.53
CA ARG A 125 -16.83 8.54 -22.68
C ARG A 125 -16.12 9.65 -21.90
N CYS A 126 -16.62 10.88 -21.95
CA CYS A 126 -16.07 12.00 -21.16
C CYS A 126 -16.16 11.73 -19.66
N THR A 127 -17.31 11.28 -19.16
CA THR A 127 -17.47 10.98 -17.73
C THR A 127 -16.51 9.88 -17.24
N LEU A 128 -16.22 8.89 -18.09
CA LEU A 128 -15.25 7.84 -17.76
C LEU A 128 -13.82 8.41 -17.66
N LEU A 129 -13.43 9.25 -18.61
CA LEU A 129 -12.11 9.89 -18.62
C LEU A 129 -11.95 10.85 -17.43
N GLU A 130 -13.00 11.57 -17.05
CA GLU A 130 -13.01 12.40 -15.84
C GLU A 130 -12.77 11.57 -14.58
N LYS A 131 -13.43 10.42 -14.44
CA LYS A 131 -13.20 9.50 -13.32
C LYS A 131 -11.77 8.95 -13.30
N GLN A 132 -11.20 8.59 -14.45
CA GLN A 132 -9.81 8.13 -14.55
C GLN A 132 -8.81 9.23 -14.19
N LEU A 133 -9.06 10.46 -14.64
CA LEU A 133 -8.25 11.62 -14.29
C LEU A 133 -8.31 11.88 -12.78
N GLU A 134 -9.49 11.83 -12.19
CA GLU A 134 -9.67 12.04 -10.75
C GLU A 134 -8.98 10.95 -9.91
N TYR A 135 -9.05 9.69 -10.34
CA TYR A 135 -8.27 8.61 -9.73
C TYR A 135 -6.76 8.89 -9.81
N THR A 136 -6.26 9.29 -10.98
CA THR A 136 -4.84 9.57 -11.19
C THR A 136 -4.38 10.75 -10.33
N LYS A 137 -5.17 11.82 -10.23
CA LYS A 137 -4.89 12.95 -9.32
C LYS A 137 -4.76 12.49 -7.87
N ARG A 138 -5.69 11.67 -7.38
CA ARG A 138 -5.63 11.12 -6.01
C ARG A 138 -4.38 10.27 -5.77
N MET A 139 -4.02 9.41 -6.73
CA MET A 139 -2.81 8.59 -6.64
C MET A 139 -1.54 9.44 -6.59
N VAL A 140 -1.44 10.47 -7.44
CA VAL A 140 -0.29 11.39 -7.44
C VAL A 140 -0.19 12.14 -6.12
N LEU A 141 -1.30 12.69 -5.61
CA LEU A 141 -1.32 13.37 -4.31
C LEU A 141 -0.92 12.43 -3.15
N ASN A 142 -1.27 11.15 -3.23
CA ASN A 142 -0.84 10.16 -2.23
C ASN A 142 0.68 9.94 -2.28
N VAL A 143 1.23 9.74 -3.47
CA VAL A 143 2.68 9.58 -3.67
C VAL A 143 3.46 10.83 -3.23
N GLU A 144 2.93 12.02 -3.50
CA GLU A 144 3.54 13.29 -3.05
C GLU A 144 3.55 13.40 -1.52
N ARG A 145 2.47 13.00 -0.84
CA ARG A 145 2.44 12.93 0.63
C ARG A 145 3.42 11.91 1.19
N GLU A 146 3.47 10.71 0.64
CA GLU A 146 4.43 9.68 1.06
C GLU A 146 5.87 10.15 0.89
N LYS A 147 6.19 10.79 -0.25
CA LYS A 147 7.50 11.39 -0.49
C LYS A 147 7.83 12.47 0.55
N ALA A 148 6.87 13.34 0.88
CA ALA A 148 7.08 14.36 1.90
C ALA A 148 7.37 13.76 3.28
N MET A 149 6.60 12.74 3.69
CA MET A 149 6.82 12.02 4.96
C MET A 149 8.19 11.34 5.00
N ILE A 150 8.62 10.68 3.91
CA ILE A 150 9.93 10.03 3.84
C ILE A 150 11.07 11.06 3.94
N LEU A 151 10.95 12.19 3.26
CA LEU A 151 11.94 13.28 3.34
C LEU A 151 12.01 13.88 4.75
N GLU A 152 10.86 14.05 5.41
CA GLU A 152 10.80 14.53 6.79
C GLU A 152 11.44 13.53 7.77
N GLN A 153 11.13 12.24 7.63
CA GLN A 153 11.77 11.18 8.42
C GLN A 153 13.29 11.15 8.20
N GLN A 154 13.75 11.32 6.95
CA GLN A 154 15.17 11.38 6.64
C GLN A 154 15.83 12.62 7.29
N ALA A 155 15.17 13.77 7.27
CA ALA A 155 15.65 14.99 7.93
C ALA A 155 15.67 14.85 9.46
N GLN A 156 14.72 14.14 10.05
CA GLN A 156 14.71 13.85 11.48
C GLN A 156 15.86 12.92 11.88
N LEU A 157 16.04 11.80 11.17
CA LEU A 157 17.15 10.88 11.42
C LEU A 157 18.53 11.55 11.27
N GLN A 158 18.66 12.47 10.31
CA GLN A 158 19.89 13.24 10.14
C GLN A 158 20.14 14.17 11.35
N ARG A 159 19.11 14.87 11.85
CA ARG A 159 19.21 15.69 13.07
C ARG A 159 19.56 14.87 14.31
N GLU A 160 18.95 13.70 14.47
CA GLU A 160 19.26 12.79 15.58
C GLU A 160 20.72 12.31 15.53
N LYS A 161 21.19 11.92 14.34
CA LYS A 161 22.59 11.54 14.13
C LYS A 161 23.56 12.68 14.46
N GLU A 162 23.26 13.90 14.02
CA GLU A 162 24.07 15.08 14.34
C GLU A 162 24.08 15.38 15.84
N GLN A 163 22.93 15.22 16.51
CA GLN A 163 22.81 15.39 17.95
C GLN A 163 23.67 14.36 18.70
N ASP A 164 23.62 13.09 18.30
CA ASP A 164 24.41 12.04 18.92
C ASP A 164 25.90 12.19 18.64
N GLN A 165 26.27 12.64 17.44
CA GLN A 165 27.65 13.01 17.11
C GLN A 165 28.15 14.15 17.99
N MET A 166 27.33 15.17 18.24
CA MET A 166 27.66 16.27 19.14
C MET A 166 27.81 15.79 20.60
N LYS A 167 26.92 14.92 21.09
CA LYS A 167 27.06 14.30 22.43
C LYS A 167 28.34 13.47 22.54
N LEU A 168 28.67 12.69 21.52
CA LEU A 168 29.89 11.88 21.50
C LEU A 168 31.14 12.78 21.53
N HIS A 169 31.16 13.84 20.72
CA HIS A 169 32.26 14.81 20.71
C HIS A 169 32.45 15.44 22.10
N ALA A 170 31.38 15.88 22.75
CA ALA A 170 31.46 16.43 24.11
C ALA A 170 31.99 15.41 25.14
N LYS A 171 31.62 14.13 25.02
CA LYS A 171 32.16 13.06 25.89
C LYS A 171 33.65 12.81 25.64
N LEU A 172 34.08 12.82 24.38
CA LEU A 172 35.49 12.68 24.01
C LEU A 172 36.34 13.83 24.57
N GLU A 173 35.86 15.07 24.46
CA GLU A 173 36.53 16.23 25.03
C GLU A 173 36.66 16.12 26.56
N LYS A 174 35.61 15.67 27.25
CA LYS A 174 35.67 15.40 28.70
C LYS A 174 36.68 14.31 29.03
N LEU A 175 36.79 13.27 28.20
CA LEU A 175 37.74 12.18 28.40
C LEU A 175 39.20 12.65 28.21
N ASP A 176 39.47 13.47 27.20
CA ASP A 176 40.78 14.10 26.97
C ASP A 176 41.22 14.96 28.18
N VAL A 177 40.29 15.72 28.77
CA VAL A 177 40.57 16.47 30.01
C VAL A 177 40.93 15.54 31.15
N LEU A 178 40.19 14.44 31.35
CA LEU A 178 40.49 13.46 32.40
C LEU A 178 41.82 12.74 32.17
N GLU A 179 42.15 12.41 30.92
CA GLU A 179 43.43 11.80 30.55
C GLU A 179 44.62 12.69 30.92
N LYS A 180 44.54 13.99 30.59
CA LYS A 180 45.53 15.00 31.01
C LYS A 180 45.67 15.06 32.54
N GLU A 181 44.56 14.94 33.25
CA GLU A 181 44.50 14.92 34.72
C GLU A 181 45.16 13.68 35.32
N CYS A 182 44.92 12.51 34.73
CA CYS A 182 45.62 11.27 35.08
C CYS A 182 47.12 11.42 34.89
N PHE A 183 47.59 11.95 33.75
CA PHE A 183 49.01 12.17 33.52
C PHE A 183 49.64 13.10 34.56
N ARG A 184 48.99 14.23 34.87
CA ARG A 184 49.47 15.17 35.88
C ARG A 184 49.57 14.53 37.27
N LEU A 185 48.55 13.75 37.65
CA LEU A 185 48.55 13.01 38.91
C LEU A 185 49.66 11.97 38.95
N THR A 186 49.89 11.22 37.86
CA THR A 186 50.98 10.25 37.77
C THR A 186 52.35 10.92 37.92
N THR A 187 52.60 12.07 37.28
CA THR A 187 53.86 12.83 37.46
C THR A 187 54.03 13.28 38.92
N THR A 188 52.95 13.73 39.56
CA THR A 188 52.96 14.14 40.96
C THR A 188 53.22 12.96 41.90
N GLN A 189 52.58 11.83 41.65
CA GLN A 189 52.77 10.58 42.37
C GLN A 189 54.22 10.09 42.25
N GLN A 190 54.77 10.03 41.04
CA GLN A 190 56.16 9.61 40.81
C GLN A 190 57.14 10.49 41.60
N THR A 191 56.92 11.80 41.60
CA THR A 191 57.75 12.74 42.35
C THR A 191 57.70 12.47 43.86
N ALA A 192 56.52 12.14 44.39
CA ALA A 192 56.34 11.79 45.79
C ALA A 192 57.00 10.44 46.14
N GLU A 193 56.88 9.43 45.26
CA GLU A 193 57.52 8.12 45.41
C GLU A 193 59.05 8.24 45.43
N ASP A 194 59.62 9.02 44.51
CA ASP A 194 61.07 9.29 44.48
C ASP A 194 61.54 9.99 45.77
N LYS A 195 60.72 10.92 46.29
CA LYS A 195 61.01 11.60 47.56
C LYS A 195 60.96 10.66 48.76
N ILE A 196 59.98 9.75 48.81
CA ILE A 196 59.87 8.74 49.86
C ILE A 196 61.08 7.81 49.81
N LYS A 197 61.43 7.30 48.63
CA LYS A 197 62.58 6.42 48.45
C LYS A 197 63.88 7.06 48.95
N TYR A 198 64.09 8.34 48.65
CA TYR A 198 65.23 9.10 49.17
C TYR A 198 65.22 9.20 50.71
N LEU A 199 64.05 9.47 51.31
CA LEU A 199 63.92 9.54 52.77
C LEU A 199 64.10 8.18 53.44
N GLU A 200 63.63 7.09 52.83
CA GLU A 200 63.86 5.72 53.30
C GLU A 200 65.35 5.34 53.29
N GLU A 201 66.09 5.77 52.26
CA GLU A 201 67.54 5.59 52.19
C GLU A 201 68.25 6.36 53.33
N LYS A 202 67.88 7.63 53.54
CA LYS A 202 68.40 8.43 54.66
C LYS A 202 68.06 7.85 56.02
N LEU A 203 66.87 7.27 56.17
CA LEU A 203 66.46 6.61 57.40
C LEU A 203 67.36 5.39 57.70
N LYS A 204 67.63 4.56 56.69
CA LYS A 204 68.51 3.38 56.83
C LYS A 204 69.94 3.78 57.20
N GLU A 205 70.48 4.86 56.61
CA GLU A 205 71.78 5.41 57.00
C GLU A 205 71.79 5.85 58.47
N GLU A 206 70.77 6.58 58.93
CA GLU A 206 70.64 7.01 60.32
C GLU A 206 70.46 5.84 61.29
N GLU A 207 69.67 4.82 60.94
CA GLU A 207 69.55 3.59 61.73
C GLU A 207 70.90 2.89 61.88
N HIS A 208 71.68 2.80 60.81
CA HIS A 208 73.03 2.26 60.84
C HIS A 208 73.96 3.08 61.76
N HIS A 209 73.90 4.41 61.69
CA HIS A 209 74.65 5.29 62.60
C HIS A 209 74.25 5.11 64.06
N ARG A 210 72.96 5.00 64.38
CA ARG A 210 72.47 4.71 65.74
C ARG A 210 72.96 3.35 66.24
N LYS A 211 72.99 2.34 65.38
CA LYS A 211 73.49 1.01 65.72
C LYS A 211 74.98 1.04 66.07
N LEU A 212 75.81 1.68 65.23
CA LEU A 212 77.23 1.91 65.52
C LEU A 212 77.46 2.63 66.86
N PHE A 213 76.65 3.65 67.14
CA PHE A 213 76.73 4.37 68.41
C PHE A 213 76.36 3.48 69.60
N GLN A 214 75.30 2.67 69.46
CA GLN A 214 74.87 1.72 70.48
C GLN A 214 75.93 0.64 70.73
N ASP A 215 76.52 0.06 69.67
CA ASP A 215 77.60 -0.94 69.79
C ASP A 215 78.80 -0.37 70.55
N LYS A 216 79.19 0.87 70.24
CA LYS A 216 80.27 1.57 70.97
C LYS A 216 79.93 1.87 72.43
N ALA A 217 78.68 2.20 72.72
CA ALA A 217 78.22 2.36 74.10
C ALA A 217 78.24 1.04 74.88
N CYS A 218 77.81 -0.05 74.26
CA CYS A 218 77.92 -1.41 74.82
C CYS A 218 79.37 -1.82 75.06
N GLU A 219 80.29 -1.51 74.13
CA GLU A 219 81.73 -1.77 74.29
C GLU A 219 82.31 -1.00 75.49
N LEU A 220 82.01 0.31 75.59
CA LEU A 220 82.42 1.13 76.72
C LEU A 220 81.84 0.63 78.06
N GLN A 221 80.55 0.29 78.09
CA GLN A 221 79.92 -0.26 79.29
C GLN A 221 80.57 -1.60 79.69
N THR A 222 80.82 -2.49 78.74
CA THR A 222 81.55 -3.74 78.97
C THR A 222 82.97 -3.48 79.51
N GLY A 223 83.69 -2.54 78.90
CA GLY A 223 85.03 -2.13 79.35
C GLY A 223 85.03 -1.56 80.78
N LEU A 224 84.00 -0.80 81.14
CA LEU A 224 83.80 -0.30 82.50
C LEU A 224 83.44 -1.43 83.48
N GLU A 225 82.59 -2.39 83.09
CA GLU A 225 82.24 -3.55 83.91
C GLU A 225 83.48 -4.41 84.21
N ILE A 226 84.30 -4.69 83.18
CA ILE A 226 85.59 -5.38 83.31
C ILE A 226 86.51 -4.59 84.26
N SER A 227 86.64 -3.27 84.06
CA SER A 227 87.45 -2.40 84.92
C SER A 227 86.95 -2.40 86.38
N LYS A 228 85.63 -2.43 86.59
CA LYS A 228 84.99 -2.52 87.91
C LYS A 228 85.25 -3.87 88.57
N ILE A 229 85.17 -4.97 87.83
CA ILE A 229 85.51 -6.32 88.32
C ILE A 229 87.00 -6.37 88.71
N LEU A 230 87.89 -5.81 87.88
CA LEU A 230 89.33 -5.74 88.15
C LEU A 230 89.65 -4.88 89.39
N MET A 231 88.97 -3.75 89.58
CA MET A 231 89.15 -2.90 90.76
C MET A 231 88.56 -3.52 92.03
N SER A 232 87.45 -4.25 91.91
CA SER A 232 86.81 -4.98 93.01
C SER A 232 87.64 -6.20 93.45
N THR A 233 88.47 -6.77 92.58
CA THR A 233 89.41 -7.85 92.93
C THR A 233 90.67 -7.38 93.66
N VAL A 234 90.91 -6.06 93.75
CA VAL A 234 92.05 -5.45 94.46
C VAL A 234 91.62 -4.76 95.78
N SER A 235 90.32 -4.67 96.07
CA SER A 235 89.81 -4.00 97.28
C SER A 235 89.08 -4.96 98.23
N HIS A 236 89.70 -5.27 99.39
CA HIS A 236 89.03 -5.82 100.56
C HIS A 236 88.92 -4.75 101.67
N SER A 237 87.72 -4.28 102.03
CA SER A 237 87.44 -3.73 103.38
C SER A 237 85.93 -3.50 103.63
N LYS A 238 85.51 -3.60 104.90
CA LYS A 238 84.14 -3.80 105.41
C LYS A 238 83.43 -2.52 105.90
N LEU A 239 82.08 -2.62 105.96
CA LEU A 239 81.16 -2.32 107.09
C LEU A 239 80.22 -1.05 107.10
N CYS A 240 78.90 -1.35 107.15
CA CYS A 240 77.77 -0.89 108.02
C CYS A 240 77.28 0.58 108.25
N LYS A 241 75.95 0.75 108.04
CA LYS A 241 74.83 1.21 108.94
C LYS A 241 74.49 2.70 109.23
N GLU A 242 73.19 3.00 108.95
CA GLU A 242 72.13 3.61 109.80
C GLU A 242 71.61 5.08 109.63
N LYS A 243 70.28 5.16 109.41
CA LYS A 243 69.20 5.93 110.12
C LYS A 243 68.67 7.33 109.63
N LYS A 244 67.35 7.27 109.34
CA LYS A 244 66.18 8.11 109.76
C LYS A 244 65.74 9.40 108.99
N LYS A 245 64.40 9.44 108.78
CA LYS A 245 63.41 10.32 108.09
C LYS A 245 63.18 11.69 108.82
N PRO A 246 62.41 12.74 108.35
CA PRO A 246 61.10 12.65 107.63
C PRO A 246 60.54 13.83 106.74
N LEU A 247 59.49 13.50 105.95
CA LEU A 247 58.22 14.22 105.62
C LEU A 247 58.19 15.64 104.97
N LYS A 248 57.59 15.78 103.77
CA LYS A 248 56.23 16.36 103.52
C LYS A 248 55.85 16.53 102.01
N LYS A 249 54.75 15.87 101.65
CA LYS A 249 53.58 16.29 100.80
C LYS A 249 53.75 16.71 99.33
N THR A 250 53.06 15.99 98.43
CA THR A 250 51.86 16.41 97.64
C THR A 250 51.32 15.13 96.93
N LYS A 251 50.26 14.44 97.42
CA LYS A 251 48.83 14.43 96.97
C LYS A 251 48.65 14.63 95.45
N CYS A 252 48.06 13.72 94.66
CA CYS A 252 46.68 13.20 94.68
C CYS A 252 46.64 11.69 94.33
N LEU A 253 46.02 10.82 95.12
CA LEU A 253 44.59 10.43 95.22
C LEU A 253 44.08 9.49 94.10
N LYS A 254 43.68 8.29 94.54
CA LYS A 254 42.92 7.24 93.83
C LYS A 254 41.44 7.63 93.64
N ARG A 255 40.76 7.08 92.60
CA ARG A 255 39.49 6.31 92.70
C ARG A 255 39.09 5.71 91.33
N ASP A 256 38.53 4.49 91.36
CA ASP A 256 38.10 3.63 90.23
C ASP A 256 36.78 4.10 89.50
N PRO A 257 36.12 3.27 88.65
CA PRO A 257 35.73 3.49 87.24
C PRO A 257 34.28 4.00 87.02
N PRO A 258 33.81 4.20 85.76
CA PRO A 258 32.87 3.20 85.19
C PRO A 258 33.00 2.94 83.67
N GLN A 259 32.32 1.85 83.30
CA GLN A 259 32.03 1.24 82.00
C GLN A 259 31.53 2.21 80.91
N GLN A 260 31.83 1.96 79.62
CA GLN A 260 30.90 1.32 78.66
C GLN A 260 31.42 1.30 77.20
N MET A 261 31.36 0.10 76.59
CA MET A 261 31.17 -0.30 75.16
C MET A 261 32.20 0.19 74.10
N ASP A 262 32.80 -0.58 73.20
CA ASP A 262 32.67 -1.97 72.72
C ASP A 262 34.01 -2.38 72.05
N PRO A 263 34.48 -3.63 72.18
CA PRO A 263 35.08 -4.29 71.02
C PRO A 263 34.61 -5.74 70.89
N LYS A 264 33.93 -6.06 69.79
CA LYS A 264 33.65 -7.45 69.41
C LYS A 264 34.89 -8.08 68.75
N PHE A 265 35.57 -8.92 69.54
CA PHE A 265 35.99 -10.30 69.23
C PHE A 265 35.46 -10.88 67.90
N ARG A 266 36.13 -11.76 67.15
CA ARG A 266 37.33 -12.59 67.34
C ARG A 266 37.65 -13.23 65.97
N ALA A 267 38.91 -13.53 65.73
CA ALA A 267 39.33 -14.48 64.70
C ALA A 267 38.76 -15.90 64.91
N LEU A 268 38.56 -16.66 63.84
CA LEU A 268 39.23 -17.96 63.56
C LEU A 268 38.55 -18.72 62.40
N SER A 269 39.39 -19.13 61.45
CA SER A 269 39.49 -20.45 60.82
C SER A 269 38.45 -20.97 59.80
N LEU A 270 39.06 -21.61 58.78
CA LEU A 270 38.55 -22.46 57.72
C LEU A 270 37.50 -23.50 58.17
N GLN A 271 36.53 -23.83 57.31
CA GLN A 271 36.43 -25.12 56.59
C GLN A 271 35.16 -25.16 55.72
N GLY A 272 35.25 -25.82 54.57
CA GLY A 272 34.21 -25.85 53.53
C GLY A 272 32.98 -26.71 53.84
N GLY A 273 31.97 -26.60 52.96
CA GLY A 273 30.76 -27.40 53.05
C GLY A 273 29.81 -27.13 51.88
N LYS A 274 29.61 -28.18 51.09
CA LYS A 274 28.80 -28.31 49.88
C LYS A 274 27.32 -27.92 50.09
N CYS A 275 26.70 -27.31 49.07
CA CYS A 275 25.25 -27.11 48.99
C CYS A 275 24.61 -28.21 48.13
N LEU A 276 23.71 -28.98 48.73
CA LEU A 276 22.81 -29.93 48.08
C LEU A 276 21.51 -29.93 48.89
N TYR A 277 20.42 -29.47 48.29
CA TYR A 277 19.09 -29.99 48.58
C TYR A 277 18.22 -29.88 47.31
N LYS A 278 17.64 -31.02 46.95
CA LYS A 278 16.73 -31.25 45.82
C LYS A 278 15.29 -31.10 46.30
N SER A 279 14.48 -30.49 45.42
CA SER A 279 13.13 -30.88 44.95
C SER A 279 12.03 -31.31 45.94
N LEU A 280 10.83 -30.76 45.71
CA LEU A 280 9.60 -31.57 45.58
C LEU A 280 8.60 -30.86 44.65
N GLY A 281 8.04 -31.61 43.70
CA GLY A 281 6.85 -31.23 42.92
C GLY A 281 5.67 -32.14 43.23
N THR A 282 4.50 -31.83 42.69
CA THR A 282 3.33 -32.72 42.60
C THR A 282 2.46 -32.32 41.39
N THR A 283 2.33 -33.18 40.36
CA THR A 283 1.25 -34.17 40.07
C THR A 283 0.08 -33.49 39.31
N SER A 284 -0.54 -33.99 38.22
CA SER A 284 -0.94 -35.36 37.83
C SER A 284 -1.14 -35.47 36.29
N GLN A 285 -0.51 -36.45 35.64
CA GLN A 285 -1.09 -37.70 35.08
C GLN A 285 -2.08 -37.61 33.89
N GLY A 286 -1.67 -38.26 32.80
CA GLY A 286 -2.51 -38.89 31.77
C GLY A 286 -1.67 -39.82 30.89
N LYS A 287 -1.77 -41.13 31.10
CA LYS A 287 -1.11 -42.22 30.35
C LYS A 287 -1.76 -42.45 28.98
N ALA A 288 -0.97 -42.72 27.94
CA ALA A 288 -1.28 -43.69 26.87
C ALA A 288 0.01 -44.11 26.14
N GLY A 289 0.09 -45.38 25.72
CA GLY A 289 1.31 -46.07 25.25
C GLY A 289 1.83 -45.70 23.86
N PRO A 290 2.93 -46.34 23.40
CA PRO A 290 3.60 -45.97 22.16
C PRO A 290 2.94 -46.64 20.95
N PRO A 291 2.77 -45.89 19.85
CA PRO A 291 2.81 -46.49 18.53
C PRO A 291 3.99 -45.94 17.73
N ASN A 292 4.78 -46.88 17.23
CA ASN A 292 5.62 -46.67 16.06
C ASN A 292 4.74 -46.20 14.89
N SER A 293 5.05 -45.05 14.30
CA SER A 293 4.79 -44.80 12.88
C SER A 293 5.67 -43.62 12.45
N GLU A 294 6.47 -43.85 11.43
CA GLU A 294 7.31 -42.86 10.79
C GLU A 294 6.41 -41.81 10.10
N GLU A 295 6.29 -40.62 10.70
CA GLU A 295 5.86 -39.43 9.96
C GLU A 295 6.50 -38.18 10.61
N PRO A 296 7.20 -37.32 9.85
CA PRO A 296 7.82 -36.13 10.41
C PRO A 296 6.72 -35.11 10.73
N ILE A 297 6.50 -34.85 12.03
CA ILE A 297 5.68 -33.72 12.50
C ILE A 297 6.21 -32.46 11.82
N SER A 298 5.43 -31.89 10.91
CA SER A 298 5.86 -30.75 10.11
C SER A 298 5.96 -29.52 11.01
N ILE A 299 7.16 -28.95 11.12
CA ILE A 299 7.42 -27.67 11.82
C ILE A 299 6.46 -26.56 11.34
N CYS A 300 5.88 -26.70 10.14
CA CYS A 300 4.88 -25.78 9.58
C CYS A 300 3.54 -25.80 10.34
N ASP A 301 3.14 -26.92 10.93
CA ASP A 301 1.82 -27.06 11.58
C ASP A 301 1.81 -26.31 12.93
N ASN A 302 2.86 -26.47 13.72
CA ASN A 302 3.03 -25.75 15.00
C ASN A 302 3.11 -24.22 14.81
N LEU A 303 3.76 -23.75 13.73
CA LEU A 303 3.81 -22.32 13.40
C LEU A 303 2.44 -21.78 12.96
N SER A 304 1.63 -22.61 12.32
CA SER A 304 0.29 -22.24 11.89
C SER A 304 -0.67 -22.14 13.08
N GLU A 305 -0.58 -23.08 14.03
CA GLU A 305 -1.35 -23.05 15.28
C GLU A 305 -1.03 -21.80 16.12
N LEU A 306 0.26 -21.48 16.29
CA LEU A 306 0.69 -20.27 17.00
C LEU A 306 0.18 -18.99 16.32
N LEU A 307 0.22 -18.94 14.98
CA LEU A 307 -0.28 -17.79 14.23
C LEU A 307 -1.78 -17.60 14.40
N MET A 308 -2.56 -18.70 14.39
CA MET A 308 -3.99 -18.67 14.65
C MET A 308 -4.30 -18.13 16.05
N ALA A 309 -3.64 -18.66 17.08
CA ALA A 309 -3.81 -18.17 18.46
C ALA A 309 -3.45 -16.68 18.60
N MET A 310 -2.37 -16.24 17.95
CA MET A 310 -1.98 -14.84 17.99
C MET A 310 -2.97 -13.91 17.30
N GLN A 311 -3.58 -14.37 16.19
CA GLN A 311 -4.60 -13.65 15.44
C GLN A 311 -5.90 -13.53 16.25
N GLU A 312 -6.34 -14.62 16.90
CA GLU A 312 -7.51 -14.61 17.79
C GLU A 312 -7.35 -13.61 18.94
N GLU A 313 -6.19 -13.58 19.59
CA GLU A 313 -5.90 -12.59 20.63
C GLU A 313 -5.85 -11.14 20.10
N LEU A 314 -5.43 -10.91 18.84
CA LEU A 314 -5.48 -9.57 18.23
C LEU A 314 -6.92 -9.15 17.94
N ASP A 315 -7.74 -10.08 17.48
CA ASP A 315 -9.16 -9.85 17.23
C ASP A 315 -9.89 -9.55 18.55
N GLN A 316 -9.57 -10.29 19.62
CA GLN A 316 -10.07 -10.04 20.97
C GLN A 316 -9.73 -8.62 21.46
N MET A 317 -8.47 -8.18 21.35
CA MET A 317 -8.07 -6.81 21.73
C MET A 317 -8.73 -5.74 20.85
N THR A 318 -8.98 -6.05 19.56
CA THR A 318 -9.68 -5.14 18.65
C THR A 318 -11.14 -4.97 19.04
N VAL A 319 -11.78 -6.02 19.54
CA VAL A 319 -13.14 -5.97 20.09
C VAL A 319 -13.16 -5.12 21.37
N GLU A 320 -12.24 -5.36 22.30
CA GLU A 320 -12.08 -4.55 23.52
C GLU A 320 -11.88 -3.07 23.21
N HIS A 321 -11.06 -2.74 22.20
CA HIS A 321 -10.84 -1.36 21.77
C HIS A 321 -12.12 -0.71 21.25
N LYS A 322 -12.95 -1.44 20.50
CA LYS A 322 -14.24 -0.94 20.00
C LYS A 322 -15.25 -0.77 21.14
N GLU A 323 -15.21 -1.63 22.15
CA GLU A 323 -16.08 -1.56 23.32
C GLU A 323 -15.73 -0.35 24.21
N LEU A 324 -14.45 -0.15 24.52
CA LEU A 324 -13.96 1.03 25.24
C LEU A 324 -14.24 2.34 24.49
N LEU A 325 -14.10 2.32 23.16
CA LEU A 325 -14.44 3.49 22.33
C LEU A 325 -15.95 3.82 22.40
N LYS A 326 -16.79 2.79 22.48
CA LYS A 326 -18.24 2.95 22.64
C LYS A 326 -18.61 3.45 24.04
N GLU A 327 -17.86 3.06 25.06
CA GLU A 327 -18.00 3.58 26.43
C GLU A 327 -17.62 5.07 26.50
N MET A 328 -16.54 5.49 25.83
CA MET A 328 -16.16 6.90 25.70
C MET A 328 -17.24 7.75 25.00
N MET A 329 -17.99 7.16 24.06
CA MET A 329 -19.02 7.86 23.30
C MET A 329 -20.35 8.02 24.06
N GLN A 330 -20.46 7.48 25.29
CA GLN A 330 -21.65 7.65 26.13
C GLN A 330 -21.65 9.02 26.83
N PRO A 331 -22.74 9.80 26.74
CA PRO A 331 -22.81 11.11 27.36
C PRO A 331 -22.78 11.01 28.88
N GLY A 332 -21.73 11.59 29.50
CA GLY A 332 -21.60 11.72 30.95
C GLY A 332 -20.48 10.89 31.62
N ARG A 333 -19.64 10.18 30.85
CA ARG A 333 -18.50 9.39 31.36
C ARG A 333 -17.18 9.64 30.62
N TYR A 334 -16.86 10.89 30.33
CA TYR A 334 -15.50 11.25 29.95
C TYR A 334 -14.59 11.14 31.18
N SER A 335 -13.72 10.13 31.21
CA SER A 335 -12.63 10.01 32.18
C SER A 335 -11.32 9.91 31.41
N ASP A 336 -10.33 10.71 31.80
CA ASP A 336 -8.96 10.63 31.28
C ASP A 336 -8.38 9.20 31.42
N ASP A 337 -8.90 8.42 32.39
CA ASP A 337 -8.54 7.01 32.58
C ASP A 337 -8.94 6.13 31.37
N ILE A 338 -10.12 6.35 30.77
CA ILE A 338 -10.61 5.58 29.61
C ILE A 338 -9.76 5.91 28.37
N GLU A 339 -9.38 7.17 28.22
CA GLU A 339 -8.49 7.62 27.14
C GLU A 339 -7.09 6.99 27.27
N HIS A 340 -6.55 6.93 28.49
CA HIS A 340 -5.27 6.27 28.76
C HIS A 340 -5.33 4.74 28.57
N GLU A 341 -6.45 4.08 28.92
CA GLU A 341 -6.67 2.65 28.65
C GLU A 341 -6.77 2.34 27.15
N LEU A 342 -7.47 3.17 26.38
CA LEU A 342 -7.53 3.07 24.92
C LEU A 342 -6.15 3.21 24.27
N GLU A 343 -5.36 4.19 24.71
CA GLU A 343 -4.00 4.43 24.21
C GLU A 343 -3.07 3.25 24.52
N GLN A 344 -3.17 2.66 25.72
CA GLN A 344 -2.42 1.45 26.06
C GLN A 344 -2.85 0.24 25.22
N LEU A 345 -4.15 0.07 25.00
CA LEU A 345 -4.69 -1.03 24.22
C LEU A 345 -4.30 -0.90 22.73
N ALA A 346 -4.31 0.33 22.18
CA ALA A 346 -3.83 0.62 20.83
C ALA A 346 -2.36 0.23 20.65
N LYS A 347 -1.48 0.61 21.59
CA LYS A 347 -0.06 0.20 21.59
C LYS A 347 0.10 -1.33 21.65
N LYS A 348 -0.76 -2.01 22.39
CA LYS A 348 -0.75 -3.47 22.50
C LYS A 348 -1.20 -4.14 21.19
N ILE A 349 -2.24 -3.62 20.54
CA ILE A 349 -2.70 -4.07 19.21
C ILE A 349 -1.58 -3.91 18.17
N GLU A 350 -0.92 -2.76 18.15
CA GLU A 350 0.20 -2.48 17.24
C GLU A 350 1.36 -3.46 17.46
N SER A 351 1.84 -3.59 18.70
CA SER A 351 2.90 -4.53 19.06
C SER A 351 2.57 -5.98 18.71
N LYS A 352 1.31 -6.40 18.88
CA LYS A 352 0.86 -7.75 18.54
C LYS A 352 0.78 -7.95 17.02
N GLY A 353 0.35 -6.94 16.27
CA GLY A 353 0.40 -6.92 14.81
C GLY A 353 1.83 -7.10 14.28
N ASP A 354 2.80 -6.44 14.90
CA ASP A 354 4.22 -6.61 14.58
C ASP A 354 4.73 -8.02 14.83
N GLN A 355 4.32 -8.63 15.95
CA GLN A 355 4.70 -10.00 16.27
C GLN A 355 4.10 -10.99 15.25
N ILE A 356 2.83 -10.82 14.86
CA ILE A 356 2.18 -11.64 13.82
C ILE A 356 2.91 -11.47 12.48
N SER A 357 3.32 -10.25 12.13
CA SER A 357 4.06 -9.97 10.90
C SER A 357 5.42 -10.68 10.87
N LYS A 358 6.16 -10.65 11.99
CA LYS A 358 7.42 -11.37 12.14
C LYS A 358 7.22 -12.90 12.04
N LEU A 359 6.17 -13.42 12.67
CA LEU A 359 5.86 -14.84 12.63
C LEU A 359 5.46 -15.31 11.22
N LYS A 360 4.64 -14.54 10.50
CA LYS A 360 4.29 -14.79 9.09
C LYS A 360 5.53 -14.86 8.19
N LYS A 361 6.45 -13.89 8.34
CA LYS A 361 7.73 -13.88 7.60
C LYS A 361 8.60 -15.10 7.91
N HIS A 362 8.61 -15.54 9.17
CA HIS A 362 9.32 -16.76 9.56
C HIS A 362 8.68 -18.00 8.94
N GLN A 363 7.35 -18.11 8.98
CA GLN A 363 6.60 -19.21 8.37
C GLN A 363 6.88 -19.31 6.86
N ASP A 364 6.92 -18.19 6.15
CA ASP A 364 7.25 -18.16 4.72
C ASP A 364 8.71 -18.56 4.44
N SER A 365 9.63 -18.13 5.31
CA SER A 365 11.04 -18.52 5.22
C SER A 365 11.21 -20.03 5.44
N VAL A 366 10.50 -20.60 6.41
CA VAL A 366 10.47 -22.04 6.69
C VAL A 366 9.86 -22.81 5.50
N ARG A 367 8.73 -22.38 4.96
CA ARG A 367 8.11 -22.98 3.76
C ARG A 367 9.06 -22.96 2.56
N LYS A 368 9.76 -21.86 2.34
CA LYS A 368 10.74 -21.72 1.25
C LYS A 368 11.94 -22.64 1.43
N LEU A 369 12.42 -22.82 2.66
CA LEU A 369 13.49 -23.78 2.98
C LEU A 369 13.02 -25.22 2.79
N GLN A 370 11.82 -25.57 3.27
CA GLN A 370 11.22 -26.90 3.07
C GLN A 370 11.07 -27.22 1.57
N GLN A 371 10.58 -26.28 0.77
CA GLN A 371 10.47 -26.44 -0.69
C GLN A 371 11.84 -26.63 -1.34
N LYS A 372 12.88 -25.90 -0.89
CA LYS A 372 14.24 -26.03 -1.41
C LYS A 372 14.85 -27.41 -1.10
N VAL A 373 14.61 -27.94 0.10
CA VAL A 373 15.04 -29.29 0.52
C VAL A 373 14.29 -30.38 -0.25
N GLN A 374 13.01 -30.18 -0.56
CA GLN A 374 12.22 -31.12 -1.36
C GLN A 374 12.68 -31.11 -2.83
N ASN A 375 12.94 -29.94 -3.40
CA ASN A 375 13.45 -29.80 -4.77
C ASN A 375 14.86 -30.40 -4.93
N SER A 376 15.73 -30.30 -3.92
CA SER A 376 17.05 -30.97 -3.97
C SER A 376 16.94 -32.50 -3.90
N ARG A 377 15.97 -33.05 -3.14
CA ARG A 377 15.74 -34.51 -3.09
C ARG A 377 15.24 -35.08 -4.41
N ILE A 378 14.40 -34.34 -5.16
CA ILE A 378 13.88 -34.78 -6.47
C ILE A 378 14.99 -34.71 -7.54
N ASN A 379 15.92 -33.76 -7.42
CA ASN A 379 17.04 -33.63 -8.35
C ASN A 379 18.19 -34.64 -8.09
N GLU A 380 18.31 -35.16 -6.86
CA GLU A 380 19.29 -36.23 -6.51
C GLU A 380 18.82 -37.63 -6.91
N SER A 381 17.51 -37.91 -6.86
CA SER A 381 16.96 -39.23 -7.22
C SER A 381 16.84 -39.47 -8.74
N SER A 382 17.13 -38.47 -9.58
CA SER A 382 17.11 -38.58 -11.05
C SER A 382 18.49 -38.87 -11.67
N CYS A 383 19.55 -39.08 -10.88
CA CYS A 383 20.93 -39.27 -11.37
C CYS A 383 21.48 -40.71 -11.21
N VAL A 384 20.63 -41.71 -10.96
CA VAL A 384 21.03 -43.12 -10.92
C VAL A 384 20.13 -43.90 -11.87
N LEU A 385 20.53 -43.96 -13.14
CA LEU A 385 20.25 -44.96 -14.16
C LEU A 385 20.59 -44.31 -15.51
N GLN A 386 21.80 -44.56 -16.03
CA GLN A 386 22.11 -44.74 -17.46
C GLN A 386 23.64 -44.68 -17.69
N GLU A 387 24.15 -45.72 -18.36
CA GLU A 387 25.47 -45.87 -19.02
C GLU A 387 26.60 -46.57 -18.25
N HIS A 388 26.63 -47.89 -18.45
CA HIS A 388 27.81 -48.74 -18.39
C HIS A 388 28.42 -48.79 -19.81
N ASP A 389 29.70 -48.43 -19.98
CA ASP A 389 30.74 -49.13 -20.76
C ASP A 389 31.90 -48.21 -21.24
N ASN A 390 32.88 -48.04 -20.33
CA ASN A 390 34.34 -48.26 -20.45
C ASN A 390 35.21 -47.77 -21.68
N PRO A 391 36.56 -47.75 -21.59
CA PRO A 391 37.31 -46.51 -21.30
C PRO A 391 38.47 -46.23 -22.30
N LYS A 392 39.06 -45.02 -22.26
CA LYS A 392 40.46 -44.81 -22.69
C LYS A 392 41.06 -43.48 -22.20
N GLY A 393 41.92 -43.60 -21.18
CA GLY A 393 43.26 -43.01 -21.12
C GLY A 393 43.45 -41.50 -20.85
N PRO A 394 44.52 -41.10 -20.14
CA PRO A 394 44.47 -39.95 -19.22
C PRO A 394 45.47 -38.83 -19.58
N LYS A 395 45.40 -37.71 -18.84
CA LYS A 395 46.52 -37.08 -18.08
C LYS A 395 46.59 -35.55 -18.19
N ASN A 396 47.00 -34.98 -17.06
CA ASN A 396 47.76 -33.73 -16.82
C ASN A 396 46.93 -32.45 -16.60
N ILE A 397 46.81 -31.93 -15.37
CA ILE A 397 47.80 -31.33 -14.43
C ILE A 397 47.94 -29.81 -14.66
N LYS A 398 47.75 -29.08 -13.54
CA LYS A 398 48.39 -27.82 -13.06
C LYS A 398 47.72 -26.45 -13.26
N THR A 399 47.43 -25.85 -12.08
CA THR A 399 47.74 -24.49 -11.57
C THR A 399 47.05 -23.28 -12.22
N SER A 400 46.25 -22.48 -11.52
CA SER A 400 46.51 -21.57 -10.36
C SER A 400 47.29 -20.28 -10.70
N SER A 401 46.58 -19.13 -10.72
CA SER A 401 46.94 -17.80 -10.16
C SER A 401 45.95 -16.76 -10.72
N ARG A 402 45.17 -15.99 -9.95
CA ARG A 402 45.44 -14.97 -8.90
C ARG A 402 45.86 -13.58 -9.46
N LYS A 403 44.93 -12.62 -9.26
CA LYS A 403 45.04 -11.16 -8.95
C LYS A 403 45.25 -10.09 -10.04
N GLY A 404 44.52 -8.98 -9.81
CA GLY A 404 44.88 -7.59 -10.16
C GLY A 404 43.83 -6.92 -11.07
N LEU A 405 42.77 -6.28 -10.57
CA LEU A 405 42.66 -4.85 -10.22
C LEU A 405 43.34 -3.91 -11.22
N ASN A 406 42.57 -3.00 -11.82
CA ASN A 406 42.94 -1.61 -12.14
C ASN A 406 41.67 -0.80 -12.49
N GLU A 407 41.32 0.14 -11.61
CA GLU A 407 40.46 1.29 -11.92
C GLU A 407 41.22 2.26 -12.80
N THR A 408 40.58 2.83 -13.83
CA THR A 408 40.83 4.20 -14.30
C THR A 408 39.61 4.66 -15.12
N ASN A 409 38.92 5.69 -14.65
CA ASN A 409 38.00 6.51 -15.44
C ASN A 409 38.80 7.66 -16.06
N PRO A 410 38.41 8.12 -17.26
CA PRO A 410 38.30 9.56 -17.46
C PRO A 410 36.94 9.97 -18.03
N LEU A 411 36.43 11.04 -17.45
CA LEU A 411 35.24 11.78 -17.82
C LEU A 411 35.44 12.46 -19.19
N GLN A 412 34.58 12.20 -20.17
CA GLN A 412 34.44 13.08 -21.33
C GLN A 412 32.98 13.19 -21.77
N LYS A 413 32.44 14.40 -21.62
CA LYS A 413 31.14 14.85 -22.12
C LYS A 413 31.10 14.67 -23.63
N ASN A 414 30.06 14.03 -24.17
CA ASN A 414 29.50 14.37 -25.47
C ASN A 414 28.02 13.96 -25.53
N SER A 415 27.21 14.94 -25.91
CA SER A 415 25.78 14.87 -26.13
C SER A 415 25.45 14.02 -27.36
N SER A 416 24.62 12.99 -27.21
CA SER A 416 23.63 12.61 -28.22
C SER A 416 22.53 11.77 -27.60
N PHE A 417 21.34 12.34 -27.45
CA PHE A 417 20.14 11.60 -27.09
C PHE A 417 19.70 10.75 -28.30
N ARG A 418 19.52 9.43 -28.11
CA ARG A 418 18.65 8.60 -28.96
C ARG A 418 17.54 7.99 -28.12
N PRO A 419 16.26 8.02 -28.56
CA PRO A 419 15.19 7.29 -27.90
C PRO A 419 15.37 5.79 -28.13
N VAL A 420 15.38 5.00 -27.06
CA VAL A 420 15.36 3.54 -27.15
C VAL A 420 13.93 3.09 -27.44
N GLN A 421 13.77 2.46 -28.60
CA GLN A 421 12.56 1.85 -29.10
C GLN A 421 12.32 0.51 -28.37
N VAL A 422 11.42 0.49 -27.39
CA VAL A 422 10.99 -0.76 -26.73
C VAL A 422 10.02 -1.51 -27.64
N HIS A 423 10.50 -2.62 -28.22
CA HIS A 423 9.68 -3.60 -28.90
C HIS A 423 9.47 -4.81 -27.97
N ASN A 424 8.23 -5.31 -27.95
CA ASN A 424 7.76 -6.56 -27.34
C ASN A 424 7.53 -6.59 -25.82
N LEU A 425 6.34 -6.16 -25.41
CA LEU A 425 5.59 -6.84 -24.36
C LEU A 425 4.30 -7.41 -24.97
N GLN A 426 4.31 -8.70 -25.27
CA GLN A 426 3.11 -9.44 -25.63
C GLN A 426 2.33 -9.71 -24.34
N VAL A 427 1.40 -8.82 -23.99
CA VAL A 427 0.52 -9.01 -22.83
C VAL A 427 -0.64 -9.90 -23.25
N LYS A 428 -0.60 -11.19 -22.88
CA LYS A 428 -1.76 -12.08 -22.96
C LYS A 428 -2.53 -12.00 -21.64
N LEU A 429 -3.49 -11.09 -21.56
CA LEU A 429 -4.57 -11.15 -20.56
C LEU A 429 -5.85 -11.59 -21.29
N ARG A 430 -6.50 -12.63 -20.77
CA ARG A 430 -7.78 -13.11 -21.30
C ARG A 430 -8.91 -12.36 -20.60
N ARG A 431 -10.06 -12.28 -21.28
CA ARG A 431 -11.25 -11.54 -20.82
C ARG A 431 -11.77 -12.01 -19.45
N ASP A 432 -11.39 -13.22 -19.03
CA ASP A 432 -11.85 -13.87 -17.80
C ASP A 432 -10.95 -13.56 -16.58
N ASP A 433 -9.82 -12.87 -16.77
CA ASP A 433 -8.85 -12.52 -15.72
C ASP A 433 -9.28 -11.29 -14.90
N ILE A 434 -10.44 -10.70 -15.21
CA ILE A 434 -11.02 -9.56 -14.47
C ILE A 434 -12.35 -10.03 -13.86
N LYS A 435 -12.31 -10.48 -12.62
CA LYS A 435 -13.51 -10.67 -11.78
C LYS A 435 -13.40 -9.73 -10.59
N TRP A 436 -14.39 -8.86 -10.45
CA TRP A 436 -14.62 -8.11 -9.22
C TRP A 436 -15.71 -8.85 -8.45
N GLU A 437 -15.35 -9.33 -7.26
CA GLU A 437 -16.30 -9.79 -6.25
C GLU A 437 -17.08 -8.57 -5.75
N GLN A 438 -18.40 -8.72 -5.62
CA GLN A 438 -19.38 -7.65 -5.53
C GLN A 438 -19.55 -7.11 -4.10
#